data_AF-A0A4R1GE57-F1
#
_entry.id   AF-A0A4R1GE57-F1
#
_cell.length_a   1.000
_cell.length_b   1.000
_cell.length_c   1.000
_cell.angle_alpha   90.00
_cell.angle_beta   90.00
_cell.angle_gamma   90.00
#
_symmetry.space_group_name_H-M   'P 1'
#
loop_
_entity.id
_entity.type
_entity.pdbx_description
1 polymer ?
#
loop_
_entity_poly.entity_id
_entity_poly.type
_entity_poly.pdbx_seq_one_letter_code
_entity_poly.pdbx_strand_id
1 'polypeptide(L)'
;MSEQRLNTFILVALFLLIGFVFFHVFFEAKLSNFSYELMAAVLGTAFTVAVMAVILKWQYKEEQKSEYAVHVFRAKLKIYQELLKLIFEMDDDKIIEDKEITIIENKIGEACLVANASLVSMLSQFLLQLKMYGRLYPRDMDEEQIAHFVKYFRENKERLAFNKRVADSEPLNEKNFSKFFVTLDEIVQGMREDLAVVEGDVRELIEHFVDMPFDSYGLIKKPNIVS
;
A
#
# COMPACT_ATOMS: atom_id res chain seq x y z
N MET A 1 17.19 -15.65 7.14
CA MET A 1 17.05 -15.50 8.61
C MET A 1 17.92 -16.47 9.43
N SER A 2 18.28 -17.67 8.92
CA SER A 2 19.13 -18.64 9.63
C SER A 2 20.60 -18.23 9.73
N GLU A 3 21.20 -17.69 8.66
CA GLU A 3 22.62 -17.31 8.64
C GLU A 3 22.98 -16.15 9.58
N GLN A 4 22.11 -15.14 9.70
CA GLN A 4 22.32 -14.03 10.65
C GLN A 4 22.29 -14.50 12.12
N ARG A 5 21.45 -15.51 12.43
CA ARG A 5 21.41 -16.10 13.78
C ARG A 5 22.67 -16.93 14.05
N LEU A 6 23.15 -17.67 13.06
CA LEU A 6 24.38 -18.47 13.17
C LEU A 6 25.62 -17.57 13.36
N ASN A 7 25.75 -16.49 12.59
CA ASN A 7 26.86 -15.55 12.72
C ASN A 7 26.85 -14.83 14.08
N THR A 8 25.67 -14.46 14.58
CA THR A 8 25.54 -13.87 15.92
C THR A 8 25.97 -14.85 17.01
N PHE A 9 25.59 -16.13 16.90
CA PHE A 9 25.99 -17.17 17.85
C PHE A 9 27.51 -17.40 17.89
N ILE A 10 28.15 -17.46 16.71
CA ILE A 10 29.61 -17.62 16.61
C ILE A 10 30.32 -16.43 17.27
N LEU A 11 29.83 -15.21 17.03
CA LEU A 11 30.44 -13.99 17.58
C LEU A 11 30.31 -13.93 19.11
N VAL A 12 29.16 -14.34 19.66
CA VAL A 12 28.96 -14.45 21.10
C VAL A 12 29.85 -15.52 21.72
N ALA A 13 29.95 -16.70 21.10
CA ALA A 13 30.82 -17.77 21.59
C ALA A 13 32.30 -17.36 21.60
N LEU A 14 32.74 -16.65 20.56
CA LEU A 14 34.12 -16.15 20.44
C LEU A 14 34.40 -15.06 21.49
N PHE A 15 33.44 -14.17 21.75
CA PHE A 15 33.54 -13.16 22.79
C PHE A 15 33.64 -13.79 24.20
N LEU A 16 32.83 -14.80 24.50
CA LEU A 16 32.88 -15.53 25.77
C LEU A 16 34.22 -16.26 25.95
N LEU A 17 34.75 -16.86 24.89
CA LEU A 17 36.03 -17.56 24.93
C LEU A 17 37.21 -16.60 25.16
N ILE A 18 37.21 -15.45 24.49
CA ILE A 18 38.21 -14.39 24.71
C ILE A 18 38.10 -13.85 26.14
N GLY A 19 36.88 -13.59 26.61
CA GLY A 19 36.64 -13.15 28.00
C GLY A 19 37.16 -14.15 29.03
N PHE A 20 36.88 -15.45 28.84
CA PHE A 20 37.35 -16.51 29.72
C PHE A 20 38.88 -16.58 29.78
N VAL A 21 39.56 -16.58 28.62
CA VAL A 21 41.03 -16.61 28.55
C VAL A 21 41.63 -15.37 29.21
N PHE A 22 41.05 -14.20 28.96
CA PHE A 22 41.50 -12.95 29.56
C PHE A 22 41.40 -12.98 31.10
N PHE A 23 40.24 -13.39 31.65
CA PHE A 23 40.07 -13.49 33.10
C PHE A 23 40.99 -14.55 33.72
N HIS A 24 41.18 -15.70 33.07
CA HIS A 24 42.05 -16.76 33.58
C HIS A 24 43.51 -16.29 33.69
N VAL A 25 44.06 -15.69 32.64
CA VAL A 25 45.43 -15.12 32.64
C VAL A 25 45.57 -14.01 33.68
N PHE A 26 44.52 -13.20 33.84
CA PHE A 26 44.53 -12.08 34.78
C PHE A 26 44.49 -12.54 36.25
N PHE A 27 43.68 -13.56 36.58
CA PHE A 27 43.60 -14.10 37.94
C PHE A 27 44.86 -14.87 38.35
N GLU A 28 45.57 -15.48 37.39
CA GLU A 28 46.87 -16.11 37.66
C GLU A 28 47.98 -15.09 37.95
N ALA A 29 47.82 -13.82 37.55
CA ALA A 29 48.83 -12.77 37.68
C ALA A 29 49.09 -12.28 39.12
N LYS A 30 48.47 -12.89 40.17
CA LYS A 30 48.65 -12.56 41.61
C LYS A 30 48.68 -11.04 41.90
N LEU A 31 47.78 -10.29 41.28
CA LEU A 31 47.66 -8.85 41.47
C LEU A 31 47.09 -8.50 42.86
N SER A 32 47.25 -7.25 43.28
CA SER A 32 46.67 -6.77 44.54
C SER A 32 45.14 -6.69 44.46
N ASN A 33 44.45 -6.84 45.59
CA ASN A 33 42.98 -6.74 45.65
C ASN A 33 42.45 -5.42 45.07
N PHE A 34 43.16 -4.31 45.30
CA PHE A 34 42.82 -3.01 44.73
C PHE A 34 42.91 -2.99 43.19
N SER A 35 43.89 -3.68 42.61
CA SER A 35 44.04 -3.79 41.15
C SER A 35 42.90 -4.58 40.52
N TYR A 36 42.39 -5.62 41.19
CA TYR A 36 41.20 -6.36 40.74
C TYR A 36 39.95 -5.49 40.74
N GLU A 37 39.71 -4.75 41.83
CA GLU A 37 38.57 -3.83 41.95
C GLU A 37 38.60 -2.73 40.88
N LEU A 38 39.77 -2.09 40.70
CA LEU A 38 39.95 -1.04 39.70
C LEU A 38 39.69 -1.56 38.28
N MET A 39 40.21 -2.74 37.95
CA MET A 39 40.07 -3.29 36.60
C MET A 39 38.64 -3.80 36.34
N ALA A 40 37.99 -4.40 37.35
CA ALA A 40 36.58 -4.79 37.25
C ALA A 40 35.68 -3.56 36.99
N ALA A 41 35.95 -2.43 37.67
CA ALA A 41 35.22 -1.19 37.44
C ALA A 41 35.45 -0.63 36.02
N VAL A 42 36.69 -0.61 35.55
CA VAL A 42 37.01 -0.13 34.19
C VAL A 42 36.43 -1.04 33.10
N LEU A 43 36.49 -2.36 33.27
CA LEU A 43 35.90 -3.30 32.31
C LEU A 43 34.38 -3.27 32.35
N GLY A 44 33.78 -3.22 33.53
CA GLY A 44 32.33 -3.12 33.68
C GLY A 44 31.77 -1.87 33.01
N THR A 45 32.45 -0.73 33.18
CA THR A 45 32.06 0.54 32.52
C THR A 45 32.28 0.49 31.01
N ALA A 46 33.45 0.03 30.55
CA ALA A 46 33.74 -0.10 29.11
C ALA A 46 32.76 -1.06 28.41
N PHE A 47 32.46 -2.19 29.04
CA PHE A 47 31.49 -3.16 28.54
C PHE A 47 30.08 -2.56 28.48
N THR A 48 29.65 -1.88 29.54
CA THR A 48 28.33 -1.21 29.59
C THR A 48 28.20 -0.17 28.48
N VAL A 49 29.22 0.67 28.26
CA VAL A 49 29.23 1.67 27.18
C VAL A 49 29.16 0.99 25.81
N ALA A 50 29.91 -0.09 25.58
CA ALA A 50 29.90 -0.83 24.32
C ALA A 50 28.52 -1.47 24.03
N VAL A 51 27.91 -2.12 25.03
CA VAL A 51 26.57 -2.71 24.93
C VAL A 51 25.53 -1.62 24.66
N MET A 52 25.58 -0.51 25.39
CA MET A 52 24.64 0.59 25.21
C MET A 52 24.75 1.22 23.82
N ALA A 53 25.97 1.39 23.29
CA ALA A 53 26.16 1.90 21.94
C ALA A 53 25.51 1.01 20.85
N VAL A 54 25.52 -0.31 21.04
CA VAL A 54 24.85 -1.26 20.14
C VAL A 54 23.33 -1.15 20.27
N ILE A 55 22.80 -1.10 21.50
CA ILE A 55 21.36 -0.97 21.77
C ILE A 55 20.82 0.31 21.14
N LEU A 56 21.47 1.46 21.39
CA LEU A 56 21.08 2.74 20.82
C LEU A 56 21.06 2.71 19.29
N LYS A 57 22.06 2.07 18.66
CA LYS A 57 22.10 1.92 17.20
C LYS A 57 20.95 1.07 16.65
N TRP A 58 20.51 0.05 17.39
CA TRP A 58 19.35 -0.76 17.00
C TRP A 58 18.06 0.01 17.15
N GLN A 59 17.85 0.66 18.31
CA GLN A 59 16.67 1.49 18.56
C GLN A 59 16.55 2.61 17.53
N TYR A 60 17.65 3.31 17.25
CA TYR A 60 17.69 4.37 16.24
C TYR A 60 17.27 3.88 14.85
N LYS A 61 17.70 2.68 14.45
CA LYS A 61 17.28 2.08 13.16
C LYS A 61 15.81 1.69 13.15
N GLU A 62 15.27 1.23 14.26
CA GLU A 62 13.86 0.87 14.40
C GLU A 62 12.97 2.11 14.36
N GLU A 63 13.37 3.16 15.07
CA GLU A 63 12.71 4.46 15.06
C GLU A 63 12.72 5.09 13.67
N GLN A 64 13.86 5.11 12.97
CA GLN A 64 13.93 5.57 11.58
C GLN A 64 12.99 4.80 10.64
N LYS A 65 12.90 3.47 10.79
CA LYS A 65 11.98 2.66 9.98
C LYS A 65 10.53 3.00 10.26
N SER A 66 10.18 3.21 11.53
CA SER A 66 8.85 3.61 11.96
C SER A 66 8.49 5.00 11.42
N GLU A 67 9.37 5.98 11.60
CA GLU A 67 9.21 7.34 11.09
C GLU A 67 9.06 7.35 9.56
N TYR A 68 9.93 6.62 8.85
CA TYR A 68 9.82 6.44 7.40
C TYR A 68 8.48 5.83 6.98
N ALA A 69 8.00 4.79 7.68
CA ALA A 69 6.70 4.18 7.40
C ALA A 69 5.55 5.18 7.59
N VAL A 70 5.59 6.01 8.63
CA VAL A 70 4.61 7.07 8.87
C VAL A 70 4.63 8.10 7.74
N HIS A 71 5.81 8.52 7.28
CA HIS A 71 5.93 9.47 6.18
C HIS A 71 5.39 8.91 4.86
N VAL A 72 5.71 7.65 4.53
CA VAL A 72 5.18 6.98 3.34
C VAL A 72 3.67 6.84 3.43
N PHE A 73 3.13 6.44 4.58
CA PHE A 73 1.69 6.33 4.80
C PHE A 73 0.99 7.67 4.59
N ARG A 74 1.52 8.76 5.17
CA ARG A 74 0.96 10.11 5.00
C ARG A 74 1.01 10.57 3.54
N ALA A 75 2.10 10.26 2.83
CA ALA A 75 2.23 10.59 1.41
C ALA A 75 1.20 9.82 0.56
N LYS A 76 1.05 8.50 0.77
CA LYS A 76 0.01 7.68 0.13
C LYS A 76 -1.38 8.26 0.39
N LEU A 77 -1.72 8.51 1.65
CA LEU A 77 -3.03 9.02 2.03
C LEU A 77 -3.34 10.34 1.32
N LYS A 78 -2.39 11.27 1.30
CA LYS A 78 -2.55 12.56 0.62
C LYS A 78 -2.77 12.37 -0.88
N ILE A 79 -1.95 11.57 -1.55
CA ILE A 79 -2.07 11.33 -3.00
C ILE A 79 -3.43 10.69 -3.32
N TYR A 80 -3.86 9.70 -2.55
CA TYR A 80 -5.13 9.00 -2.77
C TYR A 80 -6.34 9.91 -2.50
N GLN A 81 -6.30 10.74 -1.45
CA GLN A 81 -7.34 11.73 -1.20
C GLN A 81 -7.47 12.74 -2.33
N GLU A 82 -6.34 13.26 -2.83
CA GLU A 82 -6.33 14.20 -3.96
C GLU A 82 -6.82 13.52 -5.24
N LEU A 83 -6.44 12.26 -5.49
CA LEU A 83 -6.94 11.50 -6.64
C LEU A 83 -8.46 11.29 -6.57
N LEU A 84 -8.99 10.88 -5.41
CA LEU A 84 -10.43 10.73 -5.23
C LEU A 84 -11.18 12.04 -5.42
N LYS A 85 -10.64 13.15 -4.89
CA LYS A 85 -11.22 14.48 -5.09
C LYS A 85 -11.32 14.84 -6.57
N LEU A 86 -10.27 14.59 -7.35
CA LEU A 86 -10.27 14.83 -8.80
C LEU A 86 -11.27 13.92 -9.54
N ILE A 87 -11.38 12.66 -9.15
CA ILE A 87 -12.35 11.74 -9.77
C ILE A 87 -13.79 12.21 -9.49
N PHE A 88 -14.08 12.66 -8.26
CA PHE A 88 -15.40 13.19 -7.92
C PHE A 88 -15.70 14.53 -8.58
N GLU A 89 -14.71 15.41 -8.73
CA GLU A 89 -14.85 16.67 -9.47
C GLU A 89 -15.19 16.42 -10.95
N MET A 90 -14.61 15.38 -11.56
CA MET A 90 -14.92 14.96 -12.93
C MET A 90 -16.31 14.31 -13.08
N ASP A 91 -16.91 13.78 -12.00
CA ASP A 91 -18.24 13.14 -12.06
C ASP A 91 -19.40 14.16 -11.95
N ASP A 92 -19.11 15.43 -11.62
CA ASP A 92 -20.11 16.44 -11.24
C ASP A 92 -21.10 16.78 -12.38
N ASP A 93 -20.59 16.97 -13.60
CA ASP A 93 -21.38 17.43 -14.75
C ASP A 93 -21.77 16.32 -15.74
N LYS A 94 -21.37 15.06 -15.47
CA LYS A 94 -21.53 13.87 -16.31
C LYS A 94 -20.85 13.95 -17.69
N ILE A 95 -20.05 14.98 -17.95
CA ILE A 95 -19.35 15.19 -19.22
C ILE A 95 -17.86 15.15 -18.92
N ILE A 96 -17.23 14.02 -19.21
CA ILE A 96 -15.79 13.86 -18.99
C ILE A 96 -15.02 14.55 -20.11
N GLU A 97 -14.33 15.64 -19.79
CA GLU A 97 -13.47 16.36 -20.74
C GLU A 97 -12.08 15.69 -20.86
N ASP A 98 -11.47 15.74 -22.05
CA ASP A 98 -10.10 15.25 -22.27
C ASP A 98 -9.06 15.87 -21.31
N LYS A 99 -9.30 17.12 -20.91
CA LYS A 99 -8.48 17.83 -19.93
C LYS A 99 -8.56 17.20 -18.55
N GLU A 100 -9.74 16.77 -18.12
CA GLU A 100 -9.95 16.09 -16.83
C GLU A 100 -9.31 14.72 -16.84
N ILE A 101 -9.46 13.97 -17.94
CA ILE A 101 -8.76 12.69 -18.14
C ILE A 101 -7.25 12.87 -18.03
N THR A 102 -6.69 13.94 -18.59
CA THR A 102 -5.25 14.25 -18.50
C THR A 102 -4.83 14.58 -17.06
N ILE A 103 -5.66 15.32 -16.31
CA ILE A 103 -5.40 15.62 -14.90
C ILE A 103 -5.39 14.33 -14.07
N ILE A 104 -6.36 13.45 -14.29
CA ILE A 104 -6.43 12.14 -13.61
C ILE A 104 -5.25 11.25 -14.02
N GLU A 105 -4.87 11.21 -15.30
CA GLU A 105 -3.71 10.46 -15.77
C GLU A 105 -2.44 10.87 -15.01
N ASN A 106 -2.17 12.16 -14.94
CA ASN A 106 -1.01 12.68 -14.21
C ASN A 106 -1.06 12.27 -12.74
N LYS A 107 -2.23 12.35 -12.11
CA LYS A 107 -2.38 11.99 -10.70
C LYS A 107 -2.26 10.49 -10.45
N ILE A 108 -2.77 9.65 -11.35
CA ILE A 108 -2.55 8.21 -11.32
C ILE A 108 -1.06 7.89 -11.48
N GLY A 109 -0.33 8.63 -12.33
CA GLY A 109 1.12 8.53 -12.44
C GLY A 109 1.83 8.78 -11.10
N GLU A 110 1.43 9.80 -10.35
CA GLU A 110 1.94 10.06 -9.00
C GLU A 110 1.58 8.93 -8.02
N ALA A 111 0.34 8.44 -8.06
CA ALA A 111 -0.12 7.35 -7.20
C ALA A 111 0.68 6.05 -7.42
N CYS A 112 1.07 5.76 -8.67
CA CYS A 112 1.87 4.58 -9.02
C CYS A 112 3.27 4.57 -8.38
N LEU A 113 3.80 5.70 -7.91
CA LEU A 113 5.10 5.75 -7.21
C LEU A 113 5.03 5.13 -5.80
N VAL A 114 3.84 5.12 -5.20
CA VAL A 114 3.64 4.69 -3.80
C VAL A 114 2.70 3.49 -3.69
N ALA A 115 1.87 3.23 -4.69
CA ALA A 115 0.92 2.14 -4.72
C ALA A 115 1.58 0.76 -4.89
N ASN A 116 0.96 -0.26 -4.31
CA ASN A 116 1.32 -1.65 -4.58
C ASN A 116 0.93 -2.08 -6.01
N ALA A 117 1.49 -3.22 -6.44
CA ALA A 117 1.28 -3.73 -7.80
C ALA A 117 -0.20 -4.02 -8.16
N SER A 118 -1.02 -4.40 -7.18
CA SER A 118 -2.45 -4.67 -7.41
C SER A 118 -3.21 -3.38 -7.70
N LEU A 119 -3.02 -2.35 -6.86
CA LEU A 119 -3.64 -1.04 -7.05
C LEU A 119 -3.16 -0.36 -8.34
N VAL A 120 -1.86 -0.45 -8.65
CA VAL A 120 -1.32 0.03 -9.94
C VAL A 120 -2.03 -0.63 -11.12
N SER A 121 -2.26 -1.94 -11.05
CA SER A 121 -2.95 -2.69 -12.11
C SER A 121 -4.42 -2.24 -12.25
N MET A 122 -5.11 -1.98 -11.14
CA MET A 122 -6.48 -1.48 -11.14
C MET A 122 -6.57 -0.05 -11.70
N LEU A 123 -5.71 0.86 -11.23
CA LEU A 123 -5.64 2.24 -11.72
C LEU A 123 -5.30 2.30 -13.22
N SER A 124 -4.44 1.40 -13.70
CA SER A 124 -4.09 1.31 -15.12
C SER A 124 -5.28 0.89 -15.98
N GLN A 125 -6.04 -0.12 -15.55
CA GLN A 125 -7.25 -0.55 -16.26
C GLN A 125 -8.33 0.54 -16.21
N PHE A 126 -8.51 1.19 -15.05
CA PHE A 126 -9.45 2.29 -14.87
C PHE A 126 -9.12 3.47 -15.80
N LEU A 127 -7.87 3.91 -15.87
CA LEU A 127 -7.44 4.96 -16.79
C LEU A 127 -7.67 4.60 -18.25
N LEU A 128 -7.41 3.34 -18.62
CA LEU A 128 -7.66 2.85 -19.98
C LEU A 128 -9.14 2.89 -20.33
N GLN A 129 -10.01 2.44 -19.42
CA GLN A 129 -11.46 2.48 -19.58
C GLN A 129 -11.95 3.92 -19.72
N LEU A 130 -11.44 4.81 -18.87
CA LEU A 130 -11.77 6.23 -18.91
C LEU A 130 -11.37 6.86 -20.26
N LYS A 131 -10.16 6.60 -20.74
CA LYS A 131 -9.67 7.10 -22.04
C LYS A 131 -10.43 6.54 -23.24
N MET A 132 -10.89 5.30 -23.17
CA MET A 132 -11.57 4.64 -24.29
C MET A 132 -13.05 4.98 -24.37
N TYR A 133 -13.72 5.06 -23.23
CA TYR A 133 -15.18 5.15 -23.17
C TYR A 133 -15.69 6.47 -22.61
N GLY A 134 -14.86 7.23 -21.88
CA GLY A 134 -15.28 8.45 -21.20
C GLY A 134 -16.39 8.21 -20.18
N ARG A 135 -16.41 7.01 -19.56
CA ARG A 135 -17.42 6.59 -18.57
C ARG A 135 -16.76 6.08 -17.30
N LEU A 136 -17.31 6.50 -16.16
CA LEU A 136 -16.89 6.07 -14.82
C LEU A 136 -17.59 4.79 -14.35
N TYR A 137 -18.84 4.57 -14.77
CA TYR A 137 -19.64 3.45 -14.33
C TYR A 137 -20.06 2.55 -15.50
N PRO A 138 -20.16 1.21 -15.29
CA PRO A 138 -20.61 0.28 -16.32
C PRO A 138 -22.01 0.59 -16.85
N ARG A 139 -22.88 1.17 -16.00
CA ARG A 139 -24.27 1.52 -16.32
C ARG A 139 -24.40 2.66 -17.34
N ASP A 140 -23.34 3.44 -17.53
CA ASP A 140 -23.34 4.57 -18.47
C ASP A 140 -22.76 4.19 -19.84
N MET A 141 -22.36 2.92 -20.02
CA MET A 141 -21.89 2.40 -21.30
C MET A 141 -23.06 1.98 -22.19
N ASP A 142 -22.96 2.30 -23.47
CA ASP A 142 -23.90 1.80 -24.49
C ASP A 142 -23.53 0.39 -25.00
N GLU A 143 -24.43 -0.22 -25.79
CA GLU A 143 -24.24 -1.58 -26.31
C GLU A 143 -22.99 -1.70 -27.20
N GLU A 144 -22.64 -0.68 -27.98
CA GLU A 144 -21.46 -0.68 -28.85
C GLU A 144 -20.17 -0.63 -28.02
N GLN A 145 -20.14 0.20 -26.98
CA GLN A 145 -19.04 0.32 -26.02
C GLN A 145 -18.85 -1.00 -25.25
N ILE A 146 -19.93 -1.66 -24.83
CA ILE A 146 -19.87 -2.95 -24.15
C ILE A 146 -19.31 -4.04 -25.07
N ALA A 147 -19.81 -4.11 -26.32
CA ALA A 147 -19.29 -5.06 -27.30
C ALA A 147 -17.80 -4.83 -27.60
N HIS A 148 -17.40 -3.55 -27.73
CA HIS A 148 -16.01 -3.17 -27.91
C HIS A 148 -15.13 -3.56 -26.70
N PHE A 149 -15.62 -3.32 -25.47
CA PHE A 149 -14.94 -3.70 -24.23
C PHE A 149 -14.66 -5.20 -24.19
N VAL A 150 -15.70 -6.01 -24.44
CA VAL A 150 -15.60 -7.47 -24.41
C VAL A 150 -14.59 -7.96 -25.45
N LYS A 151 -14.63 -7.42 -26.67
CA LYS A 151 -13.68 -7.76 -27.73
C LYS A 151 -12.25 -7.39 -27.34
N TYR A 152 -12.03 -6.14 -26.93
CA TYR A 152 -10.72 -5.60 -26.63
C TYR A 152 -10.02 -6.35 -25.49
N PHE A 153 -10.72 -6.60 -24.38
CA PHE A 153 -10.13 -7.29 -23.22
C PHE A 153 -10.05 -8.82 -23.39
N ARG A 154 -10.80 -9.42 -24.33
CA ARG A 154 -10.56 -10.80 -24.75
C ARG A 154 -9.27 -10.96 -25.54
N GLU A 155 -8.96 -9.99 -26.39
CA GLU A 155 -7.73 -9.97 -27.21
C GLU A 155 -6.50 -9.56 -26.39
N ASN A 156 -6.67 -8.69 -25.39
CA ASN A 156 -5.59 -8.11 -24.57
C ASN A 156 -5.77 -8.43 -23.07
N LYS A 157 -5.91 -9.71 -22.72
CA LYS A 157 -6.18 -10.16 -21.34
C LYS A 157 -5.14 -9.70 -20.32
N GLU A 158 -3.90 -9.50 -20.76
CA GLU A 158 -2.80 -9.01 -19.92
C GLU A 158 -3.03 -7.59 -19.38
N ARG A 159 -3.92 -6.82 -20.03
CA ARG A 159 -4.33 -5.47 -19.59
C ARG A 159 -5.43 -5.49 -18.53
N LEU A 160 -6.02 -6.65 -18.24
CA LEU A 160 -6.96 -6.79 -17.12
C LEU A 160 -6.21 -6.67 -15.78
N ALA A 161 -6.88 -6.05 -14.81
CA ALA A 161 -6.37 -5.87 -13.47
C ALA A 161 -6.00 -7.23 -12.87
N PHE A 162 -4.93 -7.26 -12.07
CA PHE A 162 -4.42 -8.49 -11.45
C PHE A 162 -5.53 -9.26 -10.72
N ASN A 163 -6.36 -8.58 -9.94
CA ASN A 163 -7.48 -9.19 -9.23
C ASN A 163 -8.55 -9.78 -10.17
N LYS A 164 -8.80 -9.13 -11.31
CA LYS A 164 -9.77 -9.62 -12.31
C LYS A 164 -9.25 -10.83 -13.07
N ARG A 165 -7.93 -10.88 -13.36
CA ARG A 165 -7.27 -12.07 -13.91
C ARG A 165 -7.37 -13.29 -12.99
N VAL A 166 -7.39 -13.08 -11.66
CA VAL A 166 -7.57 -14.16 -10.69
C VAL A 166 -9.03 -14.65 -10.64
N ALA A 167 -10.00 -13.78 -10.94
CA ALA A 167 -11.43 -14.10 -10.97
C ALA A 167 -11.91 -14.81 -12.28
N ASP A 168 -11.00 -15.13 -13.21
CA ASP A 168 -11.25 -15.67 -14.57
C ASP A 168 -11.84 -17.10 -14.64
N SER A 169 -12.60 -17.57 -13.64
CA SER A 169 -13.33 -18.84 -13.77
C SER A 169 -14.44 -18.79 -14.83
N GLU A 170 -14.94 -17.60 -15.18
CA GLU A 170 -15.94 -17.38 -16.25
C GLU A 170 -15.35 -16.56 -17.41
N PRO A 171 -15.60 -16.93 -18.67
CA PRO A 171 -15.16 -16.13 -19.81
C PRO A 171 -15.92 -14.80 -19.89
N LEU A 172 -15.17 -13.68 -20.02
CA LEU A 172 -15.72 -12.34 -20.28
C LEU A 172 -16.68 -12.37 -21.48
N ASN A 173 -17.87 -11.83 -21.32
CA ASN A 173 -18.94 -11.69 -22.30
C ASN A 173 -19.80 -10.46 -21.98
N GLU A 174 -20.73 -10.09 -22.87
CA GLU A 174 -21.56 -8.89 -22.71
C GLU A 174 -22.49 -8.94 -21.48
N LYS A 175 -22.82 -10.12 -20.95
CA LYS A 175 -23.68 -10.26 -19.77
C LYS A 175 -22.93 -10.14 -18.46
N ASN A 176 -21.62 -10.41 -18.45
CA ASN A 176 -20.77 -10.34 -17.25
C ASN A 176 -19.72 -9.24 -17.32
N PHE A 177 -19.72 -8.38 -18.35
CA PHE A 177 -18.72 -7.31 -18.52
C PHE A 177 -18.60 -6.40 -17.30
N SER A 178 -19.71 -6.11 -16.63
CA SER A 178 -19.75 -5.28 -15.42
C SER A 178 -18.91 -5.85 -14.28
N LYS A 179 -18.74 -7.18 -14.21
CA LYS A 179 -17.85 -7.83 -13.24
C LYS A 179 -16.37 -7.60 -13.55
N PHE A 180 -16.02 -7.28 -14.80
CA PHE A 180 -14.64 -7.04 -15.25
C PHE A 180 -14.30 -5.56 -15.40
N PHE A 181 -15.31 -4.71 -15.48
CA PHE A 181 -15.14 -3.26 -15.41
C PHE A 181 -14.58 -2.86 -14.04
N VAL A 182 -13.64 -1.90 -14.01
CA VAL A 182 -13.07 -1.41 -12.74
C VAL A 182 -13.85 -0.18 -12.35
N THR A 183 -14.65 -0.29 -11.30
CA THR A 183 -15.46 0.83 -10.81
C THR A 183 -14.68 1.71 -9.85
N LEU A 184 -15.19 2.91 -9.58
CA LEU A 184 -14.65 3.79 -8.54
C LEU A 184 -14.61 3.10 -7.17
N ASP A 185 -15.63 2.30 -6.84
CA ASP A 185 -15.69 1.57 -5.57
C ASP A 185 -14.53 0.57 -5.43
N GLU A 186 -14.16 -0.10 -6.53
CA GLU A 186 -13.02 -1.00 -6.55
C GLU A 186 -11.69 -0.25 -6.41
N ILE A 187 -11.58 0.95 -6.97
CA ILE A 187 -10.42 1.83 -6.77
C ILE A 187 -10.31 2.25 -5.30
N VAL A 188 -11.42 2.68 -4.68
CA VAL A 188 -11.45 3.04 -3.26
C VAL A 188 -11.09 1.85 -2.37
N GLN A 189 -11.64 0.68 -2.65
CA GLN A 189 -11.30 -0.55 -1.93
C GLN A 189 -9.80 -0.89 -2.10
N GLY A 190 -9.28 -0.79 -3.33
CA GLY A 190 -7.86 -1.01 -3.61
C GLY A 190 -6.93 -0.03 -2.89
N MET A 191 -7.32 1.24 -2.78
CA MET A 191 -6.59 2.25 -1.99
C MET A 191 -6.58 1.90 -0.49
N ARG A 192 -7.72 1.42 0.04
CA ARG A 192 -7.82 1.01 1.45
C ARG A 192 -6.96 -0.21 1.76
N GLU A 193 -6.97 -1.20 0.87
CA GLU A 193 -6.12 -2.39 0.96
C GLU A 193 -4.63 -2.00 0.88
N ASP A 194 -4.27 -1.09 -0.02
CA ASP A 194 -2.88 -0.60 -0.12
C ASP A 194 -2.40 0.19 1.10
N LEU A 195 -3.30 0.93 1.75
CA LEU A 195 -3.01 1.63 2.99
C LEU A 195 -2.99 0.69 4.21
N ALA A 196 -3.42 -0.57 4.06
CA ALA A 196 -3.61 -1.53 5.14
C ALA A 196 -4.46 -0.98 6.31
N VAL A 197 -5.42 -0.08 6.01
CA VAL A 197 -6.19 0.66 7.02
C VAL A 197 -7.33 -0.16 7.61
N VAL A 198 -7.81 -1.22 6.93
CA VAL A 198 -8.98 -1.98 7.40
C VAL A 198 -8.85 -3.48 7.19
N GLU A 199 -9.23 -4.25 8.22
CA GLU A 199 -9.61 -5.66 8.09
C GLU A 199 -11.07 -5.75 7.63
N GLY A 200 -11.32 -6.27 6.43
CA GLY A 200 -12.68 -6.49 5.88
C GLY A 200 -12.96 -5.80 4.55
N ASP A 201 -13.81 -6.43 3.74
CA ASP A 201 -14.34 -5.88 2.49
C ASP A 201 -15.48 -4.90 2.80
N VAL A 202 -15.36 -3.65 2.35
CA VAL A 202 -16.41 -2.64 2.55
C VAL A 202 -17.17 -2.31 1.28
N ARG A 203 -17.01 -3.09 0.21
CA ARG A 203 -17.77 -2.88 -1.02
C ARG A 203 -19.26 -2.73 -0.74
N GLU A 204 -19.85 -3.60 0.10
CA GLU A 204 -21.26 -3.47 0.53
C GLU A 204 -21.56 -2.15 1.26
N LEU A 205 -20.61 -1.59 2.02
CA LEU A 205 -20.80 -0.32 2.73
C LEU A 205 -20.58 0.91 1.84
N ILE A 206 -19.74 0.79 0.81
CA ILE A 206 -19.49 1.84 -0.20
C ILE A 206 -20.62 1.89 -1.22
N GLU A 207 -21.21 0.74 -1.59
CA GLU A 207 -22.40 0.71 -2.46
C GLU A 207 -23.52 1.61 -1.89
N HIS A 208 -23.67 1.68 -0.56
CA HIS A 208 -24.60 2.60 0.11
C HIS A 208 -24.20 4.09 0.10
N PHE A 209 -22.94 4.44 -0.18
CA PHE A 209 -22.53 5.84 -0.40
C PHE A 209 -22.96 6.35 -1.77
N VAL A 210 -23.06 5.46 -2.76
CA VAL A 210 -23.48 5.76 -4.14
C VAL A 210 -24.99 5.53 -4.33
N ASP A 211 -25.64 4.84 -3.40
CA ASP A 211 -27.10 4.77 -3.29
C ASP A 211 -27.70 6.16 -3.05
N MET A 212 -28.03 6.87 -4.13
CA MET A 212 -29.00 7.95 -4.06
C MET A 212 -30.34 7.36 -3.61
N PRO A 213 -30.99 7.92 -2.58
CA PRO A 213 -32.29 7.43 -2.14
C PRO A 213 -33.31 7.69 -3.25
N PHE A 214 -33.71 6.63 -3.96
CA PHE A 214 -35.08 6.57 -4.42
C PHE A 214 -35.95 6.29 -3.18
N ASP A 215 -36.69 7.30 -2.73
CA ASP A 215 -37.68 7.15 -1.66
C ASP A 215 -38.98 6.52 -2.21
N SER A 216 -39.50 5.58 -1.44
CA SER A 216 -40.88 5.04 -1.38
C SER A 216 -42.05 6.04 -1.54
N TYR A 217 -41.83 7.37 -1.63
CA TYR A 217 -42.89 8.38 -1.63
C TYR A 217 -42.95 9.38 -2.82
N GLY A 218 -42.16 9.22 -3.88
CA GLY A 218 -42.42 9.90 -5.16
C GLY A 218 -41.55 11.13 -5.51
N LEU A 219 -40.63 10.86 -6.45
CA LEU A 219 -40.06 11.69 -7.53
C LEU A 219 -39.29 13.00 -7.23
N ILE A 220 -38.07 13.04 -7.79
CA ILE A 220 -37.70 14.09 -8.75
C ILE A 220 -37.37 13.42 -10.09
N LYS A 221 -38.17 13.73 -11.11
CA LYS A 221 -38.09 13.10 -12.44
C LYS A 221 -36.98 13.67 -13.34
N LYS A 222 -36.26 14.71 -12.91
CA LYS A 222 -35.14 15.37 -13.60
C LYS A 222 -34.24 16.11 -12.60
N PRO A 223 -33.05 15.61 -12.22
CA PRO A 223 -32.30 16.20 -11.11
C PRO A 223 -31.45 17.43 -11.47
N ASN A 224 -31.07 17.65 -12.74
CA ASN A 224 -30.13 18.73 -13.11
C ASN A 224 -30.64 19.63 -14.26
N ILE A 225 -31.72 20.40 -14.05
CA ILE A 225 -32.00 21.60 -14.86
C ILE A 225 -32.09 22.77 -13.89
N VAL A 226 -31.03 23.57 -13.80
CA VAL A 226 -31.13 24.91 -13.22
C VAL A 226 -31.63 25.82 -14.33
N SER A 227 -32.89 26.25 -14.21
CA SER A 227 -33.45 27.40 -14.94
C SER A 227 -33.11 28.69 -14.22
#